data_AF-R4S6P6-F1
#
_entry.id   AF-R4S6P6-F1
#
_cell.length_a   1.000
_cell.length_b   1.000
_cell.length_c   1.000
_cell.angle_alpha   90.00
_cell.angle_beta   90.00
_cell.angle_gamma   90.00
#
_symmetry.space_group_name_H-M   'P 1'
#
loop_
_entity.id
_entity.type
_entity.pdbx_description
1 polymer ?
#
loop_
_entity_poly.entity_id
_entity_poly.type
_entity_poly.pdbx_seq_one_letter_code
_entity_poly.pdbx_strand_id
1 'polypeptide(L)'
;GTGLERQTALDSGVSAIAEHEGKIIYTDPHKIIFASNGDTTISIPLVICQRSNKNTCMHQKPQVSRGKCIKKGQILADGAATVGGELTLGKNVLVAYMPWEGYNFEDAVLISERLVYEDIYTSFHIR
;
A
#
# COMPACT_ATOMS: atom_id res chain seq x y z
N GLY A 1 -8.11 10.12 -9.64
CA GLY A 1 -6.90 10.74 -9.07
C GLY A 1 -6.63 12.07 -9.74
N THR A 2 -5.73 12.86 -9.16
CA THR A 2 -5.22 14.13 -9.71
C THR A 2 -3.94 13.97 -10.52
N GLY A 3 -3.29 12.81 -10.44
CA GLY A 3 -2.01 12.50 -11.08
C GLY A 3 -0.79 12.69 -10.18
N LEU A 4 -0.98 13.24 -8.96
CA LEU A 4 0.10 13.44 -8.00
C LEU A 4 0.34 12.23 -7.09
N GLU A 5 -0.58 11.27 -7.08
CA GLU A 5 -0.60 10.14 -6.15
C GLU A 5 0.69 9.30 -6.21
N ARG A 6 1.22 9.09 -7.41
CA ARG A 6 2.45 8.35 -7.63
C ARG A 6 3.67 9.08 -7.07
N GLN A 7 3.75 10.39 -7.33
CA GLN A 7 4.85 11.21 -6.83
C GLN A 7 4.81 11.29 -5.30
N THR A 8 3.62 11.51 -4.72
CA THR A 8 3.43 11.54 -3.28
C THR A 8 3.80 10.20 -2.62
N ALA A 9 3.40 9.07 -3.20
CA ALA A 9 3.75 7.75 -2.67
C ALA A 9 5.28 7.51 -2.70
N LEU A 10 5.96 7.90 -3.78
CA LEU A 10 7.41 7.80 -3.91
C LEU A 10 8.14 8.70 -2.91
N ASP A 11 7.78 9.98 -2.85
CA ASP A 11 8.46 10.97 -2.01
C ASP A 11 8.19 10.77 -0.52
N SER A 12 7.11 10.08 -0.17
CA SER A 12 6.78 9.76 1.23
C SER A 12 7.78 8.81 1.90
N GLY A 13 8.55 8.05 1.12
CA GLY A 13 9.46 7.02 1.64
C GLY A 13 8.76 5.80 2.26
N VAL A 14 7.44 5.67 2.11
CA VAL A 14 6.65 4.59 2.72
C VAL A 14 6.79 3.27 1.95
N SER A 15 7.02 3.35 0.64
CA SER A 15 7.21 2.18 -0.25
C SER A 15 8.68 1.78 -0.35
N ALA A 16 8.96 0.48 -0.54
CA ALA A 16 10.33 0.01 -0.78
C ALA A 16 10.66 0.13 -2.27
N ILE A 17 11.79 0.78 -2.61
CA ILE A 17 12.21 1.08 -3.98
C ILE A 17 13.53 0.37 -4.28
N ALA A 18 13.71 -0.09 -5.53
CA ALA A 18 14.94 -0.68 -6.01
C ALA A 18 16.02 0.39 -6.26
N GLU A 19 17.11 0.37 -5.50
CA GLU A 19 18.26 1.26 -5.75
C GLU A 19 19.09 0.82 -6.96
N HIS A 20 19.05 -0.47 -7.28
CA HIS A 20 19.79 -1.10 -8.36
C HIS A 20 18.87 -1.94 -9.23
N GLU A 21 19.25 -2.10 -10.51
CA GLU A 21 18.62 -3.09 -11.39
C GLU A 21 19.10 -4.50 -11.07
N GLY A 22 18.31 -5.50 -11.44
CA GLY A 22 18.67 -6.88 -11.11
C GLY A 22 17.55 -7.87 -11.33
N LYS A 23 17.72 -9.09 -10.81
CA LYS A 23 16.73 -10.16 -10.86
C LYS A 23 16.38 -10.65 -9.47
N ILE A 24 15.08 -10.77 -9.20
CA ILE A 24 14.59 -11.24 -7.90
C ILE A 24 14.92 -12.72 -7.73
N ILE A 25 15.68 -13.02 -6.69
CA ILE A 25 16.04 -14.39 -6.30
C ILE A 25 14.98 -14.95 -5.36
N TYR A 26 14.52 -14.12 -4.43
CA TYR A 26 13.64 -14.56 -3.36
C TYR A 26 12.81 -13.40 -2.80
N THR A 27 11.60 -13.71 -2.37
CA THR A 27 10.66 -12.76 -1.80
C THR A 27 9.91 -13.45 -0.68
N ASP A 28 9.89 -12.82 0.50
CA ASP A 28 9.03 -13.18 1.60
C ASP A 28 8.38 -11.92 2.21
N PRO A 29 7.47 -12.05 3.18
CA PRO A 29 6.85 -10.89 3.81
C PRO A 29 7.84 -9.99 4.57
N HIS A 30 9.01 -10.50 4.96
CA HIS A 30 10.00 -9.82 5.80
C HIS A 30 11.13 -9.17 5.02
N LYS A 31 11.40 -9.60 3.78
CA LYS A 31 12.51 -9.16 2.95
C LYS A 31 12.36 -9.54 1.49
N ILE A 32 13.01 -8.75 0.64
CA ILE A 32 13.16 -9.00 -0.80
C ILE A 32 14.64 -9.15 -1.09
N ILE A 33 15.02 -10.22 -1.80
CA ILE A 33 16.40 -10.51 -2.18
C ILE A 33 16.51 -10.53 -3.70
N PHE A 34 17.44 -9.76 -4.25
CA PHE A 34 17.71 -9.71 -5.69
C PHE A 34 19.22 -9.70 -5.98
N ALA A 35 19.60 -10.26 -7.13
CA ALA A 35 20.95 -10.17 -7.66
C ALA A 35 21.06 -8.95 -8.57
N SER A 36 22.04 -8.09 -8.29
CA SER A 36 22.46 -7.01 -9.17
C SER A 36 23.59 -7.47 -10.10
N ASN A 37 23.81 -6.75 -11.20
CA ASN A 37 24.88 -7.07 -12.15
C ASN A 37 26.26 -7.09 -11.43
N GLY A 38 26.91 -8.25 -11.40
CA GLY A 38 28.21 -8.47 -10.72
C GLY A 38 28.17 -9.35 -9.47
N ASP A 39 27.30 -10.37 -9.43
CA ASP A 39 27.15 -11.37 -8.35
C ASP A 39 26.83 -10.82 -6.94
N THR A 40 26.54 -9.53 -6.83
CA THR A 40 26.19 -8.93 -5.54
C THR A 40 24.72 -9.18 -5.26
N THR A 41 24.45 -9.93 -4.19
CA THR A 41 23.09 -10.18 -3.70
C THR A 41 22.71 -9.10 -2.70
N ILE A 42 21.64 -8.37 -3.00
CA ILE A 42 21.12 -7.28 -2.16
C ILE A 42 19.86 -7.77 -1.47
N SER A 43 19.77 -7.54 -0.15
CA SER A 43 18.61 -7.88 0.67
C SER A 43 17.99 -6.61 1.23
N ILE A 44 16.72 -6.38 0.93
CA ILE A 44 15.94 -5.26 1.45
C ILE A 44 14.98 -5.80 2.51
N PRO A 45 15.14 -5.46 3.80
CA PRO A 45 14.17 -5.80 4.83
C PRO A 45 12.88 -4.98 4.64
N LEU A 46 11.74 -5.60 4.91
CA LEU A 46 10.42 -4.99 4.87
C LEU A 46 9.88 -4.77 6.27
N VAL A 47 9.17 -3.67 6.43
CA VAL A 47 8.49 -3.33 7.69
C VAL A 47 7.22 -4.17 7.81
N ILE A 48 7.07 -4.93 8.90
CA ILE A 48 5.85 -5.70 9.18
C ILE A 48 5.20 -5.21 10.46
N CYS A 49 3.95 -4.74 10.32
CA CYS A 49 3.06 -4.41 11.43
C CYS A 49 3.73 -3.56 12.53
N GLN A 50 4.53 -2.58 12.11
CA GLN A 50 5.18 -1.65 13.01
C GLN A 50 4.19 -0.55 13.42
N ARG A 51 4.23 -0.15 14.68
CA ARG A 51 3.40 0.94 15.20
C ARG A 51 3.93 2.31 14.74
N SER A 52 3.05 3.17 14.27
CA SER A 52 3.35 4.59 14.05
C SER A 52 3.21 5.45 15.31
N ASN A 53 3.73 6.68 15.28
CA ASN A 53 3.55 7.67 16.35
C ASN A 53 2.07 8.00 16.65
N LYS A 54 1.16 7.70 15.72
CA LYS A 54 -0.29 7.89 15.86
C LYS A 54 -1.04 6.56 15.97
N ASN A 55 -0.36 5.50 16.38
CA ASN A 55 -0.93 4.17 16.65
C ASN A 55 -1.54 3.48 15.43
N THR A 56 -1.18 3.88 14.22
CA THR A 56 -1.56 3.18 12.98
C THR A 56 -0.55 2.09 12.65
N CYS A 57 -0.98 1.09 11.87
CA CYS A 57 -0.14 0.00 11.41
C CYS A 57 0.67 0.41 10.17
N MET A 58 2.00 0.40 10.28
CA MET A 58 2.93 0.46 9.15
C MET A 58 3.30 -0.94 8.72
N HIS A 59 2.95 -1.31 7.49
CA HIS A 59 3.21 -2.64 6.95
C HIS A 59 3.49 -2.53 5.45
N GLN A 60 4.61 -3.10 5.01
CA GLN A 60 5.03 -3.17 3.63
C GLN A 60 4.71 -4.55 3.04
N LYS A 61 4.08 -4.56 1.86
CA LYS A 61 3.69 -5.78 1.14
C LYS A 61 4.50 -5.87 -0.16
N PRO A 62 5.29 -6.94 -0.35
CA PRO A 62 5.99 -7.16 -1.62
C PRO A 62 5.01 -7.18 -2.80
N GLN A 63 5.33 -6.46 -3.87
CA GLN A 63 4.56 -6.41 -5.13
C GLN A 63 5.23 -7.18 -6.28
N VAL A 64 6.35 -7.84 -5.97
CA VAL A 64 7.21 -8.47 -6.96
C VAL A 64 7.33 -9.96 -6.70
N SER A 65 7.51 -10.72 -7.78
CA SER A 65 7.60 -12.18 -7.73
C SER A 65 9.00 -12.65 -8.12
N ARG A 66 9.37 -13.84 -7.62
CA ARG A 66 10.65 -14.48 -7.94
C ARG A 66 10.87 -14.58 -9.46
N GLY A 67 12.09 -14.31 -9.89
CA GLY A 67 12.51 -14.43 -11.30
C GLY A 67 12.23 -13.20 -12.16
N LYS A 68 11.50 -12.20 -11.66
CA LYS A 68 11.24 -10.95 -12.38
C LYS A 68 12.50 -10.07 -12.39
N CYS A 69 12.79 -9.46 -13.53
CA CYS A 69 13.81 -8.42 -13.63
C CYS A 69 13.24 -7.09 -13.13
N ILE A 70 14.05 -6.37 -12.36
CA ILE A 70 13.70 -5.07 -11.78
C ILE A 70 14.62 -3.99 -12.33
N LYS A 71 14.10 -2.78 -12.47
CA LYS A 71 14.87 -1.59 -12.85
C LYS A 71 15.14 -0.73 -11.63
N LYS A 72 16.21 0.06 -11.68
CA LYS A 72 16.43 1.12 -10.70
C LYS A 72 15.21 2.06 -10.63
N GLY A 73 14.80 2.42 -9.43
CA GLY A 73 13.63 3.26 -9.15
C GLY A 73 12.29 2.53 -9.20
N GLN A 74 12.28 1.21 -9.46
CA GLN A 74 11.05 0.43 -9.44
C GLN A 74 10.60 0.15 -8.01
N ILE A 75 9.29 0.22 -7.77
CA ILE A 75 8.68 -0.13 -6.48
C ILE A 75 8.66 -1.64 -6.33
N LEU A 76 9.19 -2.10 -5.20
CA LEU A 76 9.34 -3.51 -4.84
C LEU A 76 8.30 -3.96 -3.80
N ALA A 77 7.93 -3.06 -2.90
CA ALA A 77 6.86 -3.29 -1.93
C ALA A 77 6.03 -2.02 -1.73
N ASP A 78 4.72 -2.18 -1.73
CA ASP A 78 3.80 -1.11 -1.34
C ASP A 78 3.84 -0.96 0.18
N GLY A 79 3.85 0.26 0.68
CA GLY A 79 3.70 0.52 2.12
C GLY A 79 2.26 0.81 2.54
N ALA A 80 2.12 1.34 3.76
CA ALA A 80 0.82 1.70 4.30
C ALA A 80 0.13 2.75 3.40
N ALA A 81 -1.16 2.53 3.09
CA ALA A 81 -1.98 3.38 2.24
C ALA A 81 -1.40 3.62 0.82
N THR A 82 -0.73 2.63 0.25
CA THR A 82 -0.29 2.66 -1.16
C THR A 82 -0.69 1.36 -1.88
N VAL A 83 -1.00 1.46 -3.17
CA VAL A 83 -1.31 0.32 -4.04
C VAL A 83 -0.68 0.57 -5.40
N GLY A 84 0.15 -0.36 -5.88
CA GLY A 84 0.81 -0.23 -7.18
C GLY A 84 1.71 1.00 -7.28
N GLY A 85 2.23 1.48 -6.14
CA GLY A 85 3.01 2.70 -6.07
C GLY A 85 2.25 4.02 -6.14
N GLU A 86 0.92 4.00 -5.98
CA GLU A 86 0.11 5.20 -5.88
C GLU A 86 -0.52 5.32 -4.49
N LEU A 87 -0.65 6.57 -4.01
CA LEU A 87 -1.32 6.88 -2.76
C LEU A 87 -2.80 6.43 -2.81
N THR A 88 -3.20 5.61 -1.84
CA THR A 88 -4.54 5.04 -1.72
C THR A 88 -5.01 5.11 -0.25
N LEU A 89 -5.62 6.23 0.14
CA LEU A 89 -6.09 6.48 1.51
C LEU A 89 -7.47 5.88 1.83
N GLY A 90 -8.21 5.44 0.82
CA GLY A 90 -9.58 4.96 0.95
C GLY A 90 -9.96 3.94 -0.12
N LYS A 91 -11.27 3.81 -0.36
CA LYS A 91 -11.84 2.87 -1.32
C LYS A 91 -12.84 3.57 -2.21
N ASN A 92 -12.84 3.19 -3.49
CA ASN A 92 -13.88 3.58 -4.42
C ASN A 92 -15.13 2.75 -4.12
N VAL A 93 -16.26 3.42 -3.90
CA VAL A 93 -17.55 2.80 -3.59
C VAL A 93 -18.63 3.39 -4.50
N LEU A 94 -19.70 2.62 -4.73
CA LEU A 94 -20.87 3.12 -5.43
C LEU A 94 -21.66 4.05 -4.51
N VAL A 95 -22.01 5.23 -5.01
CA VAL A 95 -22.74 6.25 -4.26
C VAL A 95 -24.04 6.58 -4.97
N ALA A 96 -25.14 6.66 -4.21
CA ALA A 96 -26.41 7.21 -4.67
C ALA A 96 -26.66 8.55 -3.98
N TYR A 97 -26.99 9.58 -4.75
CA TYR A 97 -27.29 10.92 -4.23
C TYR A 97 -28.80 11.15 -4.25
N MET A 98 -29.47 10.82 -3.14
CA MET A 98 -30.91 11.02 -2.96
C MET A 98 -31.26 11.13 -1.47
N PRO A 99 -32.33 11.86 -1.10
CA PRO A 99 -32.88 11.80 0.25
C PRO A 99 -33.35 10.39 0.58
N TRP A 100 -33.11 9.92 1.81
CA TRP A 100 -33.54 8.59 2.25
C TRP A 100 -34.14 8.62 3.66
N GLU A 101 -35.47 8.76 3.73
CA GLU A 101 -36.27 8.66 4.96
C GLU A 101 -35.74 9.47 6.17
N GLY A 102 -35.01 10.56 5.92
CA GLY A 102 -34.38 11.38 6.96
C GLY A 102 -33.09 10.81 7.56
N TYR A 103 -32.64 9.62 7.17
CA TYR A 103 -31.39 9.02 7.66
C TYR A 103 -30.13 9.75 7.18
N ASN A 104 -30.24 10.50 6.08
CA ASN A 104 -29.19 11.38 5.57
C ASN A 104 -29.51 12.87 5.76
N PHE A 105 -30.17 13.21 6.87
CA PHE A 105 -30.44 14.60 7.22
C PHE A 105 -29.13 15.36 7.53
N GLU A 106 -29.04 16.61 7.09
CA GLU A 106 -27.83 17.45 7.18
C GLU A 106 -26.56 16.76 6.65
N ASP A 107 -25.61 16.45 7.54
CA ASP A 107 -24.30 15.88 7.21
C ASP A 107 -24.24 14.36 7.44
N ALA A 108 -25.37 13.72 7.76
CA ALA A 108 -25.41 12.28 7.99
C ALA A 108 -25.22 11.49 6.70
N VAL A 109 -24.38 10.44 6.76
CA VAL A 109 -24.13 9.53 5.65
C VAL A 109 -24.69 8.16 5.98
N LEU A 110 -25.60 7.67 5.15
CA LEU A 110 -26.10 6.31 5.22
C LEU A 110 -25.11 5.37 4.51
N ILE A 111 -24.73 4.29 5.18
CA ILE A 111 -23.81 3.28 4.64
C ILE A 111 -24.51 1.93 4.51
N SER A 112 -24.13 1.17 3.48
CA SER A 112 -24.55 -0.22 3.33
C SER A 112 -23.80 -1.10 4.33
N GLU A 113 -24.51 -2.02 4.99
CA GLU A 113 -23.92 -3.05 5.86
C GLU A 113 -22.87 -3.91 5.14
N ARG A 114 -22.97 -4.03 3.80
CA ARG A 114 -21.98 -4.73 2.98
C ARG A 114 -20.56 -4.21 3.20
N LEU A 115 -20.40 -2.91 3.45
CA LEU A 115 -19.10 -2.30 3.70
C LEU A 115 -18.42 -2.83 4.97
N VAL A 116 -19.22 -3.30 5.94
CA VAL A 116 -18.75 -3.94 7.16
C VAL A 116 -18.41 -5.40 6.89
N TYR A 117 -19.31 -6.14 6.24
CA TYR A 117 -19.11 -7.57 5.96
C TYR A 117 -17.93 -7.86 5.03
N GLU A 118 -17.59 -6.93 4.13
CA GLU A 118 -16.47 -7.07 3.18
C GLU A 118 -15.18 -6.37 3.67
N ASP A 119 -15.13 -5.92 4.92
CA ASP A 119 -13.95 -5.26 5.52
C ASP A 119 -13.40 -4.06 4.71
N ILE A 120 -14.27 -3.33 4.01
CA ILE A 120 -13.86 -2.29 3.04
C ILE A 120 -13.19 -1.10 3.75
N TYR A 121 -13.73 -0.68 4.90
CA TYR A 121 -13.21 0.43 5.71
C TYR A 121 -12.56 -0.03 7.03
N THR A 122 -12.16 -1.31 7.10
CA THR A 122 -11.49 -1.88 8.28
C THR A 122 -10.03 -1.39 8.35
N SER A 123 -9.59 -1.01 9.56
CA SER A 123 -8.23 -0.53 9.80
C SER A 123 -7.64 -1.07 11.11
N PHE A 124 -6.32 -1.21 11.15
CA PHE A 124 -5.58 -1.71 12.31
C PHE A 124 -4.99 -0.58 13.14
N HIS A 125 -5.26 -0.61 14.45
CA HIS A 125 -4.69 0.30 15.44
C HIS A 125 -3.86 -0.48 16.46
N ILE A 126 -2.61 -0.08 16.66
CA ILE A 126 -1.64 -0.76 17.54
C ILE A 126 -1.40 0.12 18.77
N ARG A 127 -1.76 -0.38 19.96
CA ARG A 127 -1.57 0.29 21.25
C ARG A 127 -0.31 -0.19 21.96
#